data_AF-A0A7J4QZA8-F1
#
_entry.id   AF-A0A7J4QZA8-F1
#
_cell.length_a   1.000
_cell.length_b   1.000
_cell.length_c   1.000
_cell.angle_alpha   90.00
_cell.angle_beta   90.00
_cell.angle_gamma   90.00
#
_symmetry.space_group_name_H-M   'P 1'
#
loop_
_entity.id
_entity.type
_entity.pdbx_description
1 polymer ?
#
loop_
_entity_poly.entity_id
_entity_poly.type
_entity_poly.pdbx_seq_one_letter_code
_entity_poly.pdbx_strand_id
1 'polypeptide(L)'
;MSTRKSTFTVLVIYLASLLLVAVPAQAQIPTAAVSITCQPAEIKVDVKPGSTLVGFTTCTASNPTAYIEKIALSVTSDGLAAAAPGDIYVGGGQDEDFQVVVRAQPFMTMQARSLVVQGSVQEINGLPPANQATSGASMIVSITQFALLQVEAVEPFVQLMPKTDKDFEFKVYNLGNQYDFMKVGISESSRESLEEAGFNINIPISKVNVEPMVAPAKVRIQIRTPKTQGWTDAYHTLDFYAESDFSCKNGGCDRESQMITIYVRGIYLPGFEIIPALSMVALAAAVAGRRFINAEDEEEEWREAAPGL
;
A
#
# COMPACT_ATOMS: atom_id res chain seq x y z
N MET A 1 48.35 -71.79 -66.70
CA MET A 1 46.97 -71.33 -66.36
C MET A 1 46.64 -71.38 -64.85
N SER A 2 47.62 -71.37 -63.92
CA SER A 2 47.35 -71.54 -62.47
C SER A 2 47.48 -70.26 -61.63
N THR A 3 48.34 -69.32 -62.00
CA THR A 3 48.62 -68.10 -61.21
C THR A 3 47.51 -67.04 -61.24
N ARG A 4 46.70 -66.96 -62.31
CA ARG A 4 45.58 -66.01 -62.43
C ARG A 4 44.37 -66.35 -61.53
N LYS A 5 44.23 -67.62 -61.13
CA LYS A 5 43.14 -68.09 -60.27
C LYS A 5 43.43 -67.81 -58.80
N SER A 6 44.70 -67.93 -58.39
CA SER A 6 45.14 -67.69 -57.01
C SER A 6 45.12 -66.21 -56.61
N THR A 7 45.39 -65.28 -57.54
CA THR A 7 45.33 -63.84 -57.25
C THR A 7 43.89 -63.35 -57.14
N PHE A 8 42.97 -63.92 -57.92
CA PHE A 8 41.55 -63.59 -57.86
C PHE A 8 40.91 -64.04 -56.54
N THR A 9 41.24 -65.24 -56.05
CA THR A 9 40.74 -65.72 -54.74
C THR A 9 41.27 -64.90 -53.58
N VAL A 10 42.55 -64.48 -53.59
CA VAL A 10 43.10 -63.63 -52.53
C VAL A 10 42.45 -62.25 -52.53
N LEU A 11 42.16 -61.68 -53.70
CA LEU A 11 41.50 -60.37 -53.82
C LEU A 11 40.03 -60.42 -53.38
N VAL A 12 39.32 -61.52 -53.67
CA VAL A 12 37.94 -61.75 -53.19
C VAL A 12 37.91 -61.95 -51.67
N ILE A 13 38.88 -62.67 -51.10
CA ILE A 13 38.99 -62.85 -49.65
C ILE A 13 39.31 -61.50 -48.96
N TYR A 14 40.17 -60.67 -49.57
CA TYR A 14 40.48 -59.33 -49.06
C TYR A 14 39.26 -58.40 -49.09
N LEU A 15 38.50 -58.38 -50.19
CA LEU A 15 37.26 -57.61 -50.29
C LEU A 15 36.17 -58.11 -49.33
N ALA A 16 36.05 -59.43 -49.15
CA ALA A 16 35.12 -60.01 -48.18
C ALA A 16 35.51 -59.68 -46.74
N SER A 17 36.82 -59.60 -46.43
CA SER A 17 37.31 -59.18 -45.12
C SER A 17 37.07 -57.70 -44.82
N LEU A 18 37.08 -56.83 -45.83
CA LEU A 18 36.72 -55.42 -45.68
C LEU A 18 35.23 -55.21 -45.43
N LEU A 19 34.36 -56.05 -46.02
CA LEU A 19 32.91 -55.99 -45.81
C LEU A 19 32.47 -56.53 -44.44
N LEU A 20 33.25 -57.43 -43.81
CA LEU A 20 32.96 -57.94 -42.46
C LEU A 20 33.32 -56.95 -41.34
N VAL A 21 34.11 -55.91 -41.62
CA VAL A 21 34.45 -54.82 -40.68
C VAL A 21 33.57 -53.58 -40.88
N ALA A 22 32.58 -53.65 -41.77
CA ALA A 22 31.50 -52.67 -41.82
C ALA A 22 30.61 -52.86 -40.58
N VAL A 23 31.10 -52.41 -39.43
CA VAL A 23 30.28 -52.21 -38.24
C VAL A 23 29.16 -51.25 -38.67
N PRO A 24 27.87 -51.57 -38.48
CA PRO A 24 26.84 -50.56 -38.66
C PRO A 24 27.15 -49.45 -37.67
N ALA A 25 27.59 -48.30 -38.15
CA ALA A 25 27.57 -47.09 -37.36
C ALA A 25 26.10 -46.83 -37.04
N GLN A 26 25.63 -47.27 -35.88
CA GLN A 26 24.36 -46.82 -35.35
C GLN A 26 24.51 -45.30 -35.20
N ALA A 27 23.87 -44.55 -36.10
CA ALA A 27 23.69 -43.13 -35.91
C ALA A 27 22.97 -42.97 -34.57
N GLN A 28 23.67 -42.49 -33.56
CA GLN A 28 23.05 -42.15 -32.29
C GLN A 28 22.04 -41.06 -32.60
N ILE A 29 20.76 -41.35 -32.39
CA ILE A 29 19.71 -40.38 -32.62
C ILE A 29 20.00 -39.23 -31.65
N PRO A 30 20.20 -37.99 -32.14
CA PRO A 30 20.61 -36.89 -31.30
C PRO A 30 19.52 -36.63 -30.26
N THR A 31 19.91 -36.70 -28.98
CA THR A 31 19.04 -36.38 -27.86
C THR A 31 19.20 -34.90 -27.52
N ALA A 32 18.07 -34.21 -27.33
CA ALA A 32 18.04 -32.83 -26.90
C ALA A 32 18.29 -32.71 -25.39
N ALA A 33 18.88 -31.60 -24.96
CA ALA A 33 19.03 -31.24 -23.57
C ALA A 33 19.14 -29.73 -23.42
N VAL A 34 18.41 -29.16 -22.46
CA VAL A 34 18.42 -27.72 -22.19
C VAL A 34 18.44 -27.48 -20.68
N SER A 35 19.14 -26.42 -20.26
CA SER A 35 19.11 -25.92 -18.89
C SER A 35 18.80 -24.43 -18.89
N ILE A 36 17.76 -24.00 -18.18
CA ILE A 36 17.40 -22.57 -18.04
C ILE A 36 17.62 -22.13 -16.61
N THR A 37 18.39 -21.06 -16.44
CA THR A 37 18.61 -20.39 -15.16
C THR A 37 18.31 -18.91 -15.30
N CYS A 38 17.79 -18.26 -14.26
CA CYS A 38 17.45 -16.83 -14.31
C CYS A 38 18.01 -16.09 -13.09
N GLN A 39 18.49 -14.87 -13.31
CA GLN A 39 19.03 -14.01 -12.27
C GLN A 39 18.66 -12.53 -12.52
N PRO A 40 18.20 -11.78 -11.50
CA PRO A 40 17.96 -12.21 -10.11
C PRO A 40 16.74 -13.13 -9.94
N ALA A 41 16.78 -13.97 -8.90
CA ALA A 41 15.65 -14.85 -8.54
C ALA A 41 14.49 -14.11 -7.87
N GLU A 42 14.75 -12.92 -7.31
CA GLU A 42 13.75 -11.99 -6.79
C GLU A 42 13.78 -10.70 -7.61
N ILE A 43 12.64 -10.35 -8.20
CA ILE A 43 12.45 -9.14 -9.00
C ILE A 43 11.60 -8.17 -8.19
N LYS A 44 12.18 -7.03 -7.80
CA LYS A 44 11.44 -5.98 -7.09
C LYS A 44 10.80 -5.02 -8.07
N VAL A 45 9.50 -4.81 -7.95
CA VAL A 45 8.73 -3.93 -8.85
C VAL A 45 8.09 -2.81 -8.05
N ASP A 46 8.45 -1.58 -8.41
CA ASP A 46 7.91 -0.37 -7.79
C ASP A 46 6.60 0.05 -8.45
N VAL A 47 5.53 0.10 -7.64
CA VAL A 47 4.16 0.43 -8.08
C VAL A 47 3.68 1.81 -7.63
N LYS A 48 4.61 2.65 -7.14
CA LYS A 48 4.34 4.04 -6.77
C LYS A 48 3.95 4.89 -8.00
N PRO A 49 3.12 5.93 -7.83
CA PRO A 49 2.85 6.89 -8.90
C PRO A 49 4.16 7.46 -9.48
N GLY A 50 4.25 7.50 -10.82
CA GLY A 50 5.46 7.96 -11.52
C GLY A 50 6.59 6.94 -11.66
N SER A 51 6.42 5.71 -11.16
CA SER A 51 7.33 4.59 -11.43
C SER A 51 7.10 3.98 -12.82
N THR A 52 8.08 3.19 -13.30
CA THR A 52 7.99 2.42 -14.54
C THR A 52 7.03 1.23 -14.45
N LEU A 53 6.67 0.78 -13.24
CA LEU A 53 5.81 -0.39 -12.97
C LEU A 53 6.34 -1.71 -13.57
N VAL A 54 7.62 -1.73 -13.94
CA VAL A 54 8.25 -2.82 -14.70
C VAL A 54 9.45 -3.35 -13.94
N GLY A 55 9.56 -4.67 -13.87
CA GLY A 55 10.75 -5.39 -13.45
C GLY A 55 11.28 -6.25 -14.59
N PHE A 56 12.55 -6.61 -14.51
CA PHE A 56 13.17 -7.50 -15.47
C PHE A 56 14.10 -8.49 -14.79
N THR A 57 14.29 -9.62 -15.45
CA THR A 57 15.26 -10.65 -15.09
C THR A 57 15.89 -11.17 -16.37
N THR A 58 17.16 -11.56 -16.27
CA THR A 58 17.88 -12.15 -17.40
C THR A 58 17.97 -13.64 -17.16
N CYS A 59 17.57 -14.41 -18.17
CA CYS A 59 17.62 -15.86 -18.17
C CYS A 59 18.65 -16.34 -19.19
N THR A 60 19.43 -17.34 -18.81
CA THR A 60 20.43 -17.98 -19.64
C THR A 60 19.93 -19.38 -20.00
N ALA A 61 19.80 -19.64 -21.30
CA ALA A 61 19.52 -20.97 -21.83
C ALA A 61 20.82 -21.64 -22.27
N SER A 62 21.17 -22.74 -21.62
CA SER A 62 22.37 -23.53 -21.89
C SER A 62 22.02 -24.82 -22.63
N ASN A 63 22.73 -25.06 -23.73
CA ASN A 63 22.60 -26.27 -24.54
C ASN A 63 23.88 -27.13 -24.40
N PRO A 64 23.87 -28.19 -23.57
CA PRO A 64 25.02 -29.09 -23.43
C PRO A 64 25.22 -30.04 -24.63
N THR A 65 24.34 -30.06 -25.62
CA THR A 65 24.48 -30.92 -26.80
C THR A 65 25.43 -30.33 -27.83
N ALA A 66 25.88 -31.12 -28.80
CA ALA A 66 26.77 -30.65 -29.88
C ALA A 66 26.02 -29.98 -31.05
N TYR A 67 24.69 -29.93 -31.02
CA TYR A 67 23.86 -29.46 -32.12
C TYR A 67 23.14 -28.17 -31.76
N ILE A 68 22.76 -27.39 -32.78
CA ILE A 68 21.89 -26.23 -32.57
C ILE A 68 20.48 -26.70 -32.19
N GLU A 69 19.93 -26.14 -31.12
CA GLU A 69 18.59 -26.43 -30.62
C GLU A 69 17.69 -25.20 -30.76
N LYS A 70 16.44 -25.41 -31.18
CA LYS A 70 15.38 -24.41 -31.14
C LYS A 70 14.53 -24.65 -29.90
N ILE A 71 14.54 -23.71 -28.98
CA ILE A 71 13.83 -23.80 -27.70
C ILE A 71 12.62 -22.88 -27.76
N ALA A 72 11.42 -23.44 -27.62
CA ALA A 72 10.20 -22.67 -27.42
C ALA A 72 10.06 -22.32 -25.93
N LEU A 73 9.86 -21.03 -25.65
CA LEU A 73 9.76 -20.48 -24.31
C LEU A 73 8.30 -20.12 -24.00
N SER A 74 7.87 -20.45 -22.78
CA SER A 74 6.61 -20.02 -22.22
C SER A 74 6.85 -19.38 -20.86
N VAL A 75 6.14 -18.27 -20.61
CA VAL A 75 6.24 -17.55 -19.34
C VAL A 75 4.86 -17.45 -18.73
N THR A 76 4.77 -17.85 -17.46
CA THR A 76 3.55 -17.76 -16.66
C THR A 76 3.81 -16.83 -15.49
N SER A 77 3.00 -15.78 -15.38
CA SER A 77 3.08 -14.80 -14.29
C SER A 77 1.72 -14.67 -13.62
N ASP A 78 1.65 -14.95 -12.33
CA ASP A 78 0.41 -15.01 -11.56
C ASP A 78 -0.31 -13.64 -11.49
N GLY A 79 -1.21 -13.38 -12.44
CA GLY A 79 -1.98 -12.13 -12.54
C GLY A 79 -1.17 -10.86 -12.85
N LEU A 80 0.08 -11.01 -13.31
CA LEU A 80 0.91 -9.93 -13.85
C LEU A 80 1.01 -10.05 -15.37
N ALA A 81 1.35 -8.97 -16.06
CA ALA A 81 1.67 -9.04 -17.48
C ALA A 81 3.16 -9.37 -17.65
N ALA A 82 3.49 -10.47 -18.32
CA ALA A 82 4.87 -10.85 -18.63
C ALA A 82 5.10 -10.94 -20.13
N ALA A 83 6.32 -10.63 -20.56
CA ALA A 83 6.77 -10.74 -21.92
C ALA A 83 8.16 -11.38 -21.96
N ALA A 84 8.34 -12.29 -22.91
CA ALA A 84 9.60 -12.95 -23.24
C ALA A 84 9.61 -13.32 -24.72
N PRO A 85 10.77 -13.64 -25.31
CA PRO A 85 10.82 -14.23 -26.65
C PRO A 85 10.00 -15.52 -26.73
N GLY A 86 9.35 -15.79 -27.87
CA GLY A 86 8.57 -17.02 -28.06
C GLY A 86 9.45 -18.25 -28.36
N ASP A 87 10.53 -18.05 -29.11
CA ASP A 87 11.53 -19.07 -29.39
C ASP A 87 12.94 -18.46 -29.49
N ILE A 88 13.94 -19.26 -29.16
CA ILE A 88 15.36 -18.91 -29.26
C ILE A 88 16.15 -20.05 -29.89
N TYR A 89 17.26 -19.73 -30.54
CA TYR A 89 18.20 -20.71 -31.08
C TYR A 89 19.47 -20.68 -30.24
N VAL A 90 19.87 -21.85 -29.72
CA VAL A 90 21.08 -21.98 -28.89
C VAL A 90 22.03 -22.94 -29.57
N GLY A 91 23.25 -22.47 -29.85
CA GLY A 91 24.30 -23.28 -30.47
C GLY A 91 24.73 -24.46 -29.58
N GLY A 92 25.34 -25.48 -30.19
CA GLY A 92 25.83 -26.64 -29.44
C GLY A 92 26.97 -26.27 -28.49
N GLY A 93 26.84 -26.62 -27.21
CA GLY A 93 27.79 -26.28 -26.15
C GLY A 93 27.89 -24.78 -25.88
N GLN A 94 26.85 -24.02 -26.22
CA GLN A 94 26.78 -22.57 -26.02
C GLN A 94 25.62 -22.21 -25.08
N ASP A 95 25.70 -20.99 -24.57
CA ASP A 95 24.70 -20.36 -23.74
C ASP A 95 24.17 -19.12 -24.46
N GLU A 96 22.86 -18.89 -24.41
CA GLU A 96 22.22 -17.69 -24.96
C GLU A 96 21.38 -16.99 -23.88
N ASP A 97 21.55 -15.68 -23.77
CA ASP A 97 20.82 -14.86 -22.81
C ASP A 97 19.55 -14.26 -23.43
N PHE A 98 18.44 -14.33 -22.69
CA PHE A 98 17.20 -13.68 -23.03
C PHE A 98 16.60 -12.96 -21.83
N GLN A 99 15.90 -11.86 -22.09
CA GLN A 99 15.30 -11.04 -21.04
C GLN A 99 13.80 -11.36 -20.89
N VAL A 100 13.37 -11.53 -19.65
CA VAL A 100 11.95 -11.63 -19.29
C VAL A 100 11.56 -10.34 -18.57
N VAL A 101 10.51 -9.70 -19.09
CA VAL A 101 10.00 -8.44 -18.56
C VAL A 101 8.65 -8.69 -17.91
N VAL A 102 8.47 -8.19 -16.70
CA VAL A 102 7.21 -8.25 -15.96
C VAL A 102 6.69 -6.85 -15.69
N ARG A 103 5.38 -6.67 -15.81
CA ARG A 103 4.69 -5.41 -15.57
C ARG A 103 3.57 -5.62 -14.56
N ALA A 104 3.61 -4.82 -13.50
CA ALA A 104 2.57 -4.74 -12.48
C ALA A 104 1.54 -3.65 -12.80
N GLN A 105 0.42 -3.70 -12.08
CA GLN A 105 -0.60 -2.66 -12.15
C GLN A 105 -0.23 -1.51 -11.18
N PRO A 106 -0.57 -0.25 -11.52
CA PRO A 106 -0.35 0.87 -10.61
C PRO A 106 -1.16 0.67 -9.32
N PHE A 107 -0.62 1.11 -8.18
CA PHE A 107 -1.25 0.97 -6.85
C PHE A 107 -1.54 -0.47 -6.41
N MET A 108 -0.97 -1.49 -7.08
CA MET A 108 -1.12 -2.88 -6.65
C MET A 108 -0.60 -3.06 -5.22
N THR A 109 -1.33 -3.83 -4.40
CA THR A 109 -0.96 -4.05 -3.00
C THR A 109 0.38 -4.79 -2.89
N MET A 110 1.09 -4.56 -1.79
CA MET A 110 2.36 -5.24 -1.52
C MET A 110 2.14 -6.74 -1.41
N GLN A 111 2.64 -7.49 -2.38
CA GLN A 111 2.46 -8.93 -2.52
C GLN A 111 3.66 -9.56 -3.25
N ALA A 112 3.92 -10.82 -2.96
CA ALA A 112 4.84 -11.65 -3.74
C ALA A 112 4.05 -12.52 -4.72
N ARG A 113 4.49 -12.60 -5.96
CA ARG A 113 3.85 -13.38 -7.04
C ARG A 113 4.88 -14.27 -7.72
N SER A 114 4.46 -15.44 -8.19
CA SER A 114 5.35 -16.35 -8.90
C SER A 114 5.49 -15.96 -10.37
N LEU A 115 6.72 -16.10 -10.87
CA LEU A 115 7.05 -16.01 -12.28
C LEU A 115 7.78 -17.29 -12.67
N VAL A 116 7.17 -18.08 -13.55
CA VAL A 116 7.73 -19.35 -14.02
C VAL A 116 8.04 -19.22 -15.50
N VAL A 117 9.30 -19.48 -15.84
CA VAL A 117 9.79 -19.57 -17.22
C VAL A 117 10.00 -21.04 -17.52
N GLN A 118 9.44 -21.53 -18.61
CA GLN A 118 9.60 -22.91 -19.06
C GLN A 118 10.05 -22.91 -20.52
N GLY A 119 11.08 -23.68 -20.81
CA GLY A 119 11.58 -23.92 -22.16
C GLY A 119 11.39 -25.38 -22.54
N SER A 120 11.04 -25.61 -23.80
CA SER A 120 10.93 -26.93 -24.40
C SER A 120 11.68 -26.94 -25.73
N VAL A 121 12.54 -27.94 -25.95
CA VAL A 121 13.26 -28.09 -27.21
C VAL A 121 12.29 -28.63 -28.27
N GLN A 122 12.09 -27.87 -29.34
CA GLN A 122 11.20 -28.22 -30.44
C GLN A 122 11.95 -28.86 -31.62
N GLU A 123 13.17 -28.42 -31.88
CA GLU A 123 13.99 -28.91 -32.99
C GLU A 123 15.46 -29.01 -32.59
N ILE A 124 16.14 -30.02 -33.11
CA ILE A 124 17.58 -30.20 -33.06
C ILE A 124 18.11 -30.29 -34.49
N ASN A 125 18.92 -29.31 -34.90
CA ASN A 125 19.42 -29.19 -36.28
C ASN A 125 18.30 -29.29 -37.36
N GLY A 126 17.13 -28.71 -37.08
CA GLY A 126 15.95 -28.71 -37.98
C GLY A 126 15.15 -30.02 -38.02
N LEU A 127 15.47 -31.00 -37.17
CA LEU A 127 14.71 -32.25 -37.01
C LEU A 127 14.04 -32.30 -35.63
N PRO A 128 12.88 -32.96 -35.49
CA PRO A 128 12.26 -33.15 -34.18
C PRO A 128 13.17 -34.01 -33.27
N PRO A 129 13.36 -33.63 -32.00
CA PRO A 129 14.20 -34.39 -31.07
C PRO A 129 13.57 -35.74 -30.72
N ALA A 130 14.40 -36.75 -30.46
CA ALA A 130 13.92 -38.09 -30.09
C ALA A 130 13.40 -38.20 -28.66
N ASN A 131 13.72 -37.22 -27.82
CA ASN A 131 13.27 -37.09 -26.44
C ASN A 131 12.64 -35.71 -26.21
N GLN A 132 11.74 -35.61 -25.23
CA GLN A 132 11.23 -34.32 -24.77
C GLN A 132 12.20 -33.74 -23.74
N ALA A 133 12.95 -32.71 -24.14
CA ALA A 133 13.82 -31.96 -23.24
C ALA A 133 13.12 -30.67 -22.81
N THR A 134 12.87 -30.55 -21.50
CA THR A 134 12.25 -29.37 -20.90
C THR A 134 13.06 -28.92 -19.70
N SER A 135 13.20 -27.60 -19.54
CA SER A 135 13.81 -26.98 -18.37
C SER A 135 13.01 -25.75 -17.99
N GLY A 136 13.10 -25.33 -16.73
CA GLY A 136 12.40 -24.15 -16.28
C GLY A 136 13.00 -23.57 -15.02
N ALA A 137 12.77 -22.29 -14.83
CA ALA A 137 13.20 -21.54 -13.67
C ALA A 137 11.98 -20.86 -13.03
N SER A 138 11.91 -20.91 -11.70
CA SER A 138 10.90 -20.22 -10.91
C SER A 138 11.56 -19.04 -10.19
N MET A 139 10.91 -17.90 -10.28
CA MET A 139 11.32 -16.63 -9.68
C MET A 139 10.15 -16.03 -8.91
N ILE A 140 10.47 -15.07 -8.05
CA ILE A 140 9.49 -14.32 -7.28
C ILE A 140 9.51 -12.87 -7.73
N VAL A 141 8.35 -12.35 -8.10
CA VAL A 141 8.12 -10.93 -8.33
C VAL A 141 7.57 -10.34 -7.04
N SER A 142 8.35 -9.48 -6.39
CA SER A 142 8.03 -8.81 -5.14
C SER A 142 7.56 -7.38 -5.45
N ILE A 143 6.27 -7.12 -5.24
CA ILE A 143 5.71 -5.77 -5.36
C ILE A 143 6.13 -4.98 -4.12
N THR A 144 6.87 -3.90 -4.32
CA THR A 144 7.39 -3.10 -3.20
C THR A 144 6.27 -2.27 -2.56
N GLN A 145 6.38 -2.08 -1.24
CA GLN A 145 5.50 -1.18 -0.52
C GLN A 145 5.92 0.27 -0.79
N PHE A 146 4.94 1.15 -0.99
CA PHE A 146 5.13 2.59 -0.97
C PHE A 146 4.09 3.25 -0.05
N ALA A 147 4.49 4.35 0.57
CA ALA A 147 3.59 5.21 1.31
C ALA A 147 3.13 6.37 0.44
N LEU A 148 1.87 6.74 0.60
CA LEU A 148 1.31 7.98 0.11
C LEU A 148 0.17 8.32 1.06
N LEU A 149 0.11 9.56 1.53
CA LEU A 149 -0.88 9.95 2.51
C LEU A 149 -1.53 11.27 2.11
N GLN A 150 -2.77 11.44 2.56
CA GLN A 150 -3.52 12.67 2.34
C GLN A 150 -4.31 12.99 3.61
N VAL A 151 -4.39 14.28 3.93
CA VAL A 151 -5.13 14.79 5.07
C VAL A 151 -6.23 15.71 4.58
N GLU A 152 -7.42 15.59 5.16
CA GLU A 152 -8.57 16.44 4.88
C GLU A 152 -9.17 16.93 6.20
N ALA A 153 -9.41 18.23 6.32
CA ALA A 153 -10.15 18.80 7.43
C ALA A 153 -11.64 18.82 7.10
N VAL A 154 -12.50 18.34 8.02
CA VAL A 154 -13.96 18.38 7.83
C VAL A 154 -14.47 19.82 7.87
N GLU A 155 -13.92 20.63 8.77
CA GLU A 155 -14.27 22.04 8.96
C GLU A 155 -12.99 22.89 8.86
N PRO A 156 -12.66 23.46 7.68
CA PRO A 156 -11.46 24.26 7.51
C PRO A 156 -11.57 25.66 8.15
N PHE A 157 -12.79 26.11 8.43
CA PHE A 157 -13.06 27.38 9.12
C PHE A 157 -14.21 27.20 10.10
N VAL A 158 -14.02 27.65 11.34
CA VAL A 158 -15.09 27.68 12.36
C VAL A 158 -15.04 28.96 13.17
N GLN A 159 -16.22 29.49 13.50
CA GLN A 159 -16.37 30.56 14.48
C GLN A 159 -16.78 29.98 15.83
N LEU A 160 -16.04 30.32 16.89
CA LEU A 160 -16.28 29.87 18.25
C LEU A 160 -16.42 31.05 19.22
N MET A 161 -17.19 30.85 20.28
CA MET A 161 -17.25 31.78 21.41
C MET A 161 -16.08 31.49 22.38
N PRO A 162 -15.69 32.45 23.23
CA PRO A 162 -14.75 32.16 24.32
C PRO A 162 -15.29 31.08 25.28
N LYS A 163 -14.41 30.32 25.95
CA LYS A 163 -14.76 29.19 26.84
C LYS A 163 -15.66 28.12 26.19
N THR A 164 -15.46 27.83 24.91
CA THR A 164 -16.19 26.77 24.18
C THR A 164 -15.26 25.61 23.89
N ASP A 165 -15.76 24.40 24.13
CA ASP A 165 -15.09 23.15 23.73
C ASP A 165 -15.58 22.72 22.35
N LYS A 166 -14.65 22.39 21.47
CA LYS A 166 -14.93 21.89 20.12
C LYS A 166 -13.94 20.78 19.76
N ASP A 167 -14.48 19.69 19.22
CA ASP A 167 -13.70 18.64 18.60
C ASP A 167 -13.57 18.94 17.09
N PHE A 168 -12.34 19.07 16.62
CA PHE A 168 -12.03 19.15 15.19
C PHE A 168 -11.77 17.75 14.65
N GLU A 169 -12.51 17.35 13.61
CA GLU A 169 -12.34 16.06 12.93
C GLU A 169 -11.48 16.22 11.67
N PHE A 170 -10.42 15.42 11.59
CA PHE A 170 -9.55 15.27 10.44
C PHE A 170 -9.68 13.86 9.88
N LYS A 171 -9.71 13.74 8.56
CA LYS A 171 -9.67 12.47 7.84
C LYS A 171 -8.27 12.26 7.32
N VAL A 172 -7.66 11.15 7.70
CA VAL A 172 -6.35 10.72 7.22
C VAL A 172 -6.54 9.55 6.28
N TYR A 173 -6.10 9.70 5.04
CA TYR A 173 -6.16 8.69 4.01
C TYR A 173 -4.78 8.08 3.80
N ASN A 174 -4.72 6.75 3.78
CA ASN A 174 -3.57 6.01 3.29
C ASN A 174 -3.81 5.68 1.81
N LEU A 175 -3.16 6.40 0.93
CA LEU A 175 -3.16 6.18 -0.52
C LEU A 175 -1.99 5.28 -0.96
N GLY A 176 -1.18 4.79 -0.01
CA GLY A 176 -0.19 3.76 -0.23
C GLY A 176 -0.84 2.41 -0.54
N ASN A 177 0.00 1.41 -0.79
CA ASN A 177 -0.44 0.09 -1.23
C ASN A 177 -0.39 -0.99 -0.13
N GLN A 178 -0.17 -0.61 1.12
CA GLN A 178 -0.13 -1.51 2.26
C GLN A 178 -0.53 -0.77 3.55
N TYR A 179 -0.91 -1.53 4.58
CA TYR A 179 -1.11 -1.02 5.92
C TYR A 179 0.07 -0.20 6.39
N ASP A 180 -0.24 0.96 6.98
CA ASP A 180 0.75 1.84 7.53
C ASP A 180 0.22 2.50 8.81
N PHE A 181 1.15 2.78 9.72
CA PHE A 181 0.85 3.53 10.91
C PHE A 181 1.15 5.00 10.65
N MET A 182 0.13 5.83 10.77
CA MET A 182 0.26 7.27 10.63
C MET A 182 0.44 7.88 12.02
N LYS A 183 1.54 8.62 12.22
CA LYS A 183 1.71 9.52 13.37
C LYS A 183 0.95 10.80 13.08
N VAL A 184 0.15 11.25 14.03
CA VAL A 184 -0.73 12.41 13.86
C VAL A 184 -0.53 13.39 14.99
N GLY A 185 -0.62 14.67 14.69
CA GLY A 185 -0.39 15.72 15.67
C GLY A 185 -0.61 17.11 15.11
N ILE A 186 -0.27 18.12 15.91
CA ILE A 186 -0.30 19.53 15.53
C ILE A 186 1.14 20.00 15.42
N SER A 187 1.47 20.80 14.41
CA SER A 187 2.82 21.35 14.27
C SER A 187 3.20 22.16 15.51
N GLU A 188 4.48 22.09 15.89
CA GLU A 188 4.96 22.74 17.12
C GLU A 188 4.70 24.25 17.12
N SER A 189 4.91 24.92 15.98
CA SER A 189 4.63 26.35 15.81
C SER A 189 3.14 26.69 16.03
N SER A 190 2.24 25.86 15.51
CA SER A 190 0.81 26.04 15.70
C SER A 190 0.39 25.76 17.14
N ARG A 191 0.97 24.75 17.77
CA ARG A 191 0.71 24.42 19.18
C ARG A 191 1.14 25.54 20.11
N GLU A 192 2.36 26.03 19.96
CA GLU A 192 2.90 27.13 20.78
C GLU A 192 2.06 28.40 20.64
N SER A 193 1.71 28.81 19.42
CA SER A 193 0.90 30.01 19.19
C SER A 193 -0.52 29.92 19.77
N LEU A 194 -1.13 28.73 19.76
CA LEU A 194 -2.43 28.50 20.36
C LEU A 194 -2.36 28.46 21.89
N GLU A 195 -1.35 27.79 22.46
CA GLU A 195 -1.13 27.74 23.91
C GLU A 195 -0.82 29.13 24.49
N GLU A 196 -0.01 29.95 23.80
CA GLU A 196 0.27 31.35 24.18
C GLU A 196 -1.01 32.22 24.13
N ALA A 197 -1.88 31.98 23.14
CA ALA A 197 -3.20 32.61 23.06
C ALA A 197 -4.20 32.09 24.13
N GLY A 198 -3.81 31.12 24.96
CA GLY A 198 -4.60 30.59 26.07
C GLY A 198 -5.59 29.48 25.69
N PHE A 199 -5.41 28.86 24.52
CA PHE A 199 -6.16 27.64 24.17
C PHE A 199 -5.67 26.46 24.99
N ASN A 200 -6.58 25.53 25.27
CA ASN A 200 -6.22 24.22 25.81
C ASN A 200 -6.48 23.16 24.74
N ILE A 201 -5.43 22.42 24.37
CA ILE A 201 -5.45 21.43 23.29
C ILE A 201 -5.24 20.05 23.90
N ASN A 202 -6.09 19.10 23.52
CA ASN A 202 -5.95 17.70 23.87
C ASN A 202 -5.99 16.83 22.60
N ILE A 203 -5.01 15.93 22.46
CA ILE A 203 -4.90 14.98 21.34
C ILE A 203 -5.04 13.56 21.91
N PRO A 204 -6.22 12.94 21.82
CA PRO A 204 -6.46 11.62 22.42
C PRO A 204 -5.65 10.49 21.75
N ILE A 205 -5.33 10.62 20.47
CA ILE A 205 -4.66 9.58 19.67
C ILE A 205 -3.53 10.22 18.87
N SER A 206 -2.30 9.76 19.07
CA SER A 206 -1.09 10.23 18.36
C SER A 206 -0.60 9.28 17.28
N LYS A 207 -1.15 8.05 17.22
CA LYS A 207 -0.80 7.03 16.23
C LYS A 207 -2.03 6.23 15.83
N VAL A 208 -2.27 6.11 14.53
CA VAL A 208 -3.43 5.40 13.99
C VAL A 208 -2.99 4.44 12.88
N ASN A 209 -3.54 3.22 12.87
CA ASN A 209 -3.35 2.28 11.78
C ASN A 209 -4.38 2.56 10.69
N VAL A 210 -3.93 2.74 9.45
CA VAL A 210 -4.81 3.09 8.33
C VAL A 210 -4.60 2.09 7.21
N GLU A 211 -5.69 1.45 6.79
CA GLU A 211 -5.63 0.50 5.67
C GLU A 211 -5.52 1.24 4.33
N PRO A 212 -4.87 0.62 3.32
CA PRO A 212 -4.61 1.26 2.05
C PRO A 212 -5.88 1.41 1.20
N MET A 213 -6.04 2.55 0.52
CA MET A 213 -7.04 2.80 -0.53
C MET A 213 -8.51 2.60 -0.12
N VAL A 214 -8.81 2.66 1.18
CA VAL A 214 -10.17 2.47 1.75
C VAL A 214 -10.63 3.72 2.51
N ALA A 215 -11.56 3.52 3.45
CA ALA A 215 -12.10 4.58 4.29
C ALA A 215 -11.01 5.26 5.13
N PRO A 216 -11.08 6.61 5.27
CA PRO A 216 -10.11 7.35 6.05
C PRO A 216 -10.23 7.05 7.55
N ALA A 217 -9.11 7.11 8.24
CA ALA A 217 -9.11 7.16 9.69
C ALA A 217 -9.52 8.56 10.16
N LYS A 218 -10.46 8.60 11.10
CA LYS A 218 -10.94 9.84 11.71
C LYS A 218 -10.14 10.14 12.97
N VAL A 219 -9.44 11.26 12.95
CA VAL A 219 -8.67 11.76 14.09
C VAL A 219 -9.36 13.00 14.63
N ARG A 220 -9.50 13.06 15.96
CA ARG A 220 -10.14 14.17 16.64
C ARG A 220 -9.14 14.92 17.49
N ILE A 221 -9.17 16.24 17.42
CA ILE A 221 -8.41 17.13 18.27
C ILE A 221 -9.40 17.95 19.07
N GLN A 222 -9.31 17.89 20.39
CA GLN A 222 -10.20 18.62 21.27
C GLN A 222 -9.55 19.94 21.64
N ILE A 223 -10.29 21.03 21.45
CA ILE A 223 -9.78 22.37 21.68
C ILE A 223 -10.79 23.14 22.50
N ARG A 224 -10.28 23.79 23.54
CA ARG A 224 -11.01 24.76 24.35
C ARG A 224 -10.51 26.16 24.03
N THR A 225 -11.41 27.04 23.62
CA THR A 225 -11.09 28.46 23.40
C THR A 225 -10.75 29.17 24.72
N PRO A 226 -9.91 30.22 24.68
CA PRO A 226 -9.46 30.92 25.89
C PRO A 226 -10.60 31.58 26.66
N LYS A 227 -10.35 31.85 27.94
CA LYS A 227 -11.26 32.57 28.86
C LYS A 227 -10.87 34.05 28.95
N THR A 228 -10.76 34.72 27.81
CA THR A 228 -10.45 36.15 27.74
C THR A 228 -11.65 36.96 28.27
N GLN A 229 -11.42 37.80 29.28
CA GLN A 229 -12.49 38.65 29.81
C GLN A 229 -12.78 39.80 28.84
N GLY A 230 -14.06 40.07 28.59
CA GLY A 230 -14.48 41.13 27.68
C GLY A 230 -14.70 40.65 26.24
N TRP A 231 -14.66 41.60 25.29
CA TRP A 231 -14.88 41.33 23.88
C TRP A 231 -13.62 40.75 23.23
N THR A 232 -13.76 39.62 22.56
CA THR A 232 -12.69 38.96 21.80
C THR A 232 -13.08 38.93 20.32
N ASP A 233 -12.13 39.24 19.45
CA ASP A 233 -12.27 39.22 17.99
C ASP A 233 -10.90 38.91 17.37
N ALA A 234 -10.55 37.63 17.27
CA ALA A 234 -9.22 37.18 16.85
C ALA A 234 -9.27 35.91 15.99
N TYR A 235 -8.33 35.81 15.05
CA TYR A 235 -8.14 34.64 14.19
C TYR A 235 -6.91 33.86 14.66
N HIS A 236 -7.05 32.54 14.72
CA HIS A 236 -5.98 31.61 15.04
C HIS A 236 -5.94 30.51 13.99
N THR A 237 -4.75 29.96 13.74
CA THR A 237 -4.56 28.87 12.77
C THR A 237 -4.10 27.62 13.50
N LEU A 238 -4.75 26.50 13.20
CA LEU A 238 -4.29 25.19 13.63
C LEU A 238 -3.76 24.41 12.42
N ASP A 239 -2.53 23.94 12.51
CA ASP A 239 -1.91 23.13 11.46
C ASP A 239 -1.74 21.68 11.93
N PHE A 240 -2.61 20.81 11.43
CA PHE A 240 -2.61 19.39 11.72
C PHE A 240 -1.73 18.66 10.71
N TYR A 241 -0.90 17.73 11.18
CA TYR A 241 -0.07 16.91 10.32
C TYR A 241 -0.32 15.42 10.53
N ALA A 242 -0.08 14.67 9.45
CA ALA A 242 0.03 13.22 9.48
C ALA A 242 1.34 12.80 8.80
N GLU A 243 2.01 11.80 9.36
CA GLU A 243 3.31 11.32 8.89
C GLU A 243 3.34 9.78 8.87
N SER A 244 3.88 9.22 7.79
CA SER A 244 3.99 7.77 7.59
C SER A 244 5.15 7.15 8.39
N ASP A 245 4.86 6.17 9.25
CA ASP A 245 5.89 5.43 10.00
C ASP A 245 6.72 4.52 9.08
N PHE A 246 6.12 3.95 8.03
CA PHE A 246 6.85 3.18 7.01
C PHE A 246 7.86 4.04 6.26
N SER A 247 7.41 5.19 5.73
CA SER A 247 8.27 6.03 4.92
C SER A 247 9.46 6.54 5.75
N CYS A 248 9.19 7.01 6.97
CA CYS A 248 10.23 7.47 7.88
C CYS A 248 11.29 6.41 8.21
N LYS A 249 10.91 5.13 8.34
CA LYS A 249 11.88 4.04 8.56
C LYS A 249 12.76 3.77 7.35
N ASN A 250 12.26 4.05 6.15
CA ASN A 250 12.96 3.83 4.88
C ASN A 250 13.66 5.09 4.35
N GLY A 251 13.82 6.12 5.20
CA GLY A 251 14.65 7.29 4.94
C GLY A 251 13.95 8.47 4.27
N GLY A 252 12.68 8.33 3.88
CA GLY A 252 11.85 9.44 3.37
C GLY A 252 10.70 9.70 4.33
N CYS A 253 10.69 10.76 5.11
CA CYS A 253 9.51 11.05 5.94
C CYS A 253 8.45 11.78 5.11
N ASP A 254 7.54 10.99 4.51
CA ASP A 254 6.35 11.54 3.89
C ASP A 254 5.43 12.10 4.97
N ARG A 255 5.19 13.41 4.89
CA ARG A 255 4.35 14.17 5.81
C ARG A 255 3.43 15.06 4.99
N GLU A 256 2.15 15.03 5.34
CA GLU A 256 1.15 15.95 4.82
C GLU A 256 0.61 16.78 5.98
N SER A 257 0.29 18.04 5.71
CA SER A 257 -0.36 18.90 6.70
C SER A 257 -1.58 19.61 6.13
N GLN A 258 -2.56 19.84 6.98
CA GLN A 258 -3.77 20.56 6.67
C GLN A 258 -4.01 21.61 7.75
N MET A 259 -4.04 22.86 7.30
CA MET A 259 -4.35 24.00 8.14
C MET A 259 -5.85 24.26 8.19
N ILE A 260 -6.33 24.63 9.37
CA ILE A 260 -7.67 25.15 9.64
C ILE A 260 -7.58 26.51 10.34
N THR A 261 -8.63 27.31 10.20
CA THR A 261 -8.73 28.63 10.83
C THR A 261 -9.84 28.63 11.88
N ILE A 262 -9.49 29.09 13.09
CA ILE A 262 -10.38 29.23 14.23
C ILE A 262 -10.60 30.72 14.47
N TYR A 263 -11.83 31.17 14.30
CA TYR A 263 -12.22 32.55 14.56
C TYR A 263 -12.91 32.65 15.92
N VAL A 264 -12.25 33.28 16.89
CA VAL A 264 -12.83 33.48 18.22
C VAL A 264 -13.49 34.85 18.29
N ARG A 265 -14.82 34.85 18.39
CA ARG A 265 -15.61 36.08 18.51
C ARG A 265 -16.67 35.95 19.58
N GLY A 266 -16.73 36.92 20.49
CA GLY A 266 -17.79 37.01 21.49
C GLY A 266 -17.36 37.73 22.75
N ILE A 267 -18.27 37.78 23.72
CA ILE A 267 -18.01 38.36 25.03
C ILE A 267 -17.99 37.26 26.08
N TYR A 268 -17.00 37.31 26.99
CA TYR A 268 -16.99 36.46 28.17
C TYR A 268 -16.91 37.31 29.43
N LEU A 269 -17.94 37.19 30.27
CA LEU A 269 -18.07 37.88 31.54
C LEU A 269 -18.10 36.84 32.67
N PRO A 270 -17.10 36.81 33.56
CA PRO A 270 -17.11 35.90 34.70
C PRO A 270 -18.32 36.21 35.60
N GLY A 271 -19.14 35.19 35.88
CA GLY A 271 -20.34 35.31 36.74
C GLY A 271 -21.67 35.57 36.01
N PHE A 272 -21.66 35.84 34.70
CA PHE A 272 -22.91 36.03 33.94
C PHE A 272 -23.67 34.71 33.70
N GLU A 273 -23.03 33.55 33.86
CA GLU A 273 -23.71 32.23 33.86
C GLU A 273 -24.70 32.08 35.02
N ILE A 274 -24.47 32.81 36.13
CA ILE A 274 -25.25 32.69 37.37
C ILE A 274 -26.46 33.62 37.36
N ILE A 275 -26.42 34.72 36.59
CA ILE A 275 -27.48 35.75 36.57
C ILE A 275 -28.81 35.22 36.00
N PRO A 276 -28.87 34.52 34.85
CA PRO A 276 -30.13 33.95 34.38
C PRO A 276 -30.62 32.83 35.32
N ALA A 277 -29.73 32.05 35.91
CA ALA A 277 -30.11 31.01 36.87
C ALA A 277 -30.69 31.60 38.17
N LEU A 278 -30.03 32.61 38.74
CA LEU A 278 -30.50 33.29 39.95
C LEU A 278 -31.77 34.08 39.71
N SER A 279 -31.92 34.74 38.55
CA SER A 279 -33.16 35.44 38.21
C SER A 279 -34.33 34.48 37.98
N MET A 280 -34.11 33.31 37.38
CA MET A 280 -35.14 32.28 37.29
C MET A 280 -35.50 31.69 38.65
N VAL A 281 -34.52 31.43 39.53
CA VAL A 281 -34.78 30.98 40.90
C VAL A 281 -35.53 32.04 41.70
N ALA A 282 -35.14 33.31 41.57
CA ALA A 282 -35.84 34.42 42.23
C ALA A 282 -37.27 34.60 41.70
N LEU A 283 -37.49 34.46 40.38
CA LEU A 283 -38.83 34.50 39.78
C LEU A 283 -39.68 33.31 40.25
N ALA A 284 -39.13 32.10 40.28
CA ALA A 284 -39.81 30.91 40.77
C ALA A 284 -40.15 31.04 42.27
N ALA A 285 -39.23 31.59 43.08
CA ALA A 285 -39.46 31.89 44.49
C ALA A 285 -40.52 32.98 44.69
N ALA A 286 -40.54 34.02 43.85
CA ALA A 286 -41.56 35.07 43.91
C ALA A 286 -42.96 34.55 43.51
N VAL A 287 -43.05 33.67 42.51
CA VAL A 287 -44.31 33.03 42.11
C VAL A 287 -44.79 32.05 43.19
N ALA A 288 -43.89 31.30 43.82
CA ALA A 288 -44.22 30.42 44.94
C ALA A 288 -44.64 31.23 46.19
N GLY A 289 -43.90 32.28 46.54
CA GLY A 289 -44.21 33.16 47.66
C GLY A 289 -45.56 33.87 47.50
N ARG A 290 -45.90 34.32 46.28
CA ARG A 290 -47.23 34.91 46.02
C ARG A 290 -48.37 33.90 46.17
N ARG A 291 -48.12 32.61 45.94
CA ARG A 291 -49.09 31.54 46.21
C ARG A 291 -49.28 31.29 47.71
N PHE A 292 -48.25 31.45 48.52
CA PHE A 292 -48.35 31.31 49.98
C PHE A 292 -49.00 32.52 50.64
N ILE A 293 -48.69 33.75 50.20
CA ILE A 293 -49.33 34.97 50.72
C ILE A 293 -50.84 34.97 50.42
N ASN A 294 -51.25 34.60 49.20
CA ASN A 294 -52.67 34.47 48.89
C ASN A 294 -53.39 33.36 49.68
N ALA A 295 -52.67 32.32 50.14
CA ALA A 295 -53.26 31.27 50.96
C ALA A 295 -53.45 31.72 52.43
N GLU A 296 -52.54 32.56 52.94
CA GLU A 296 -52.68 33.19 54.27
C GLU A 296 -53.79 34.25 54.28
N ASP A 297 -53.93 35.05 53.22
CA ASP A 297 -55.02 36.03 53.08
C ASP A 297 -56.40 35.34 52.98
N GLU A 298 -56.52 34.20 52.28
CA GLU A 298 -57.75 33.41 52.26
C GLU A 298 -58.04 32.81 53.67
N GLU A 299 -57.04 32.29 54.40
CA GLU A 299 -57.25 31.76 55.76
C GLU A 299 -57.63 32.83 56.80
N GLU A 300 -57.17 34.08 56.67
CA GLU A 300 -57.60 35.20 57.52
C GLU A 300 -59.04 35.64 57.22
N GLU A 301 -59.44 35.70 55.94
CA GLU A 301 -60.81 36.04 55.54
C GLU A 301 -61.82 34.96 56.00
N TRP A 302 -61.42 33.68 56.04
CA TRP A 302 -62.22 32.59 56.64
C TRP A 302 -62.34 32.68 58.17
N ARG A 303 -61.38 33.30 58.88
CA ARG A 303 -61.41 33.47 60.35
C ARG A 303 -62.28 34.65 60.79
N GLU A 304 -62.40 35.70 59.98
CA GLU A 304 -63.30 36.84 60.26
C GLU A 304 -64.77 36.56 59.88
N ALA A 305 -65.02 35.59 59.00
CA ALA A 305 -66.37 35.21 58.56
C ALA A 305 -67.16 34.30 59.54
N ALA A 306 -66.60 33.92 60.69
CA ALA A 306 -67.28 33.09 61.68
C ALA A 306 -67.44 33.79 63.06
N PRO A 307 -68.38 34.75 63.20
CA PRO A 307 -68.84 35.18 64.51
C PRO A 307 -69.87 34.17 65.03
N GLY A 308 -69.45 33.32 65.96
CA GLY A 308 -70.36 32.55 66.81
C GLY A 308 -70.35 31.04 66.58
N LEU A 309 -69.43 30.36 67.27
CA LEU A 309 -69.75 29.28 68.20
C LEU A 309 -68.76 29.28 69.37
#